data_AF-A0A9P8P845-F1
#
_entry.id   AF-A0A9P8P845-F1
#
_cell.length_a   1.000
_cell.length_b   1.000
_cell.length_c   1.000
_cell.angle_alpha   90.00
_cell.angle_beta   90.00
_cell.angle_gamma   90.00
#
_symmetry.space_group_name_H-M   'P 1'
#
loop_
_entity.id
_entity.type
_entity.pdbx_description
1 polymer ?
#
loop_
_entity_poly.entity_id
_entity_poly.type
_entity_poly.pdbx_seq_one_letter_code
_entity_poly.pdbx_strand_id
1 'polypeptide(L)'
;MNHLQQYITPLIEHPVIQDVLNNPNVKNALQTVRTNENLFVYGVLGLTGALVLKQALSPTKTKKTKKSGKKTKKQQPVVVNPQEVSKTQIEQILADFNTNYVPAIDEYLEQLKVLLAAPEPSKKKGKKKTAKKQAPPQVSYKEKLEYQYLYFNENLLKLLMKLDSVEIHENQDLRLQRKQAIKAIQGYLKQLDSFKPDIDKLTKKGY
;
A
#
# COMPACT_ATOMS: atom_id res chain seq x y z
N MET A 1 9.39 -5.04 -24.56
CA MET A 1 9.96 -5.43 -23.27
C MET A 1 11.48 -5.44 -23.41
N ASN A 2 12.20 -4.80 -22.48
CA ASN A 2 13.66 -4.91 -22.25
C ASN A 2 14.63 -3.85 -22.84
N HIS A 3 14.26 -2.56 -22.89
CA HIS A 3 15.27 -1.49 -23.06
C HIS A 3 16.08 -1.20 -21.79
N LEU A 4 15.61 -1.65 -20.61
CA LEU A 4 16.33 -1.48 -19.34
C LEU A 4 17.40 -2.55 -19.10
N GLN A 5 17.31 -3.72 -19.74
CA GLN A 5 18.30 -4.78 -19.53
C GLN A 5 19.67 -4.41 -20.09
N GLN A 6 19.74 -3.63 -21.18
CA GLN A 6 20.99 -3.24 -21.84
C GLN A 6 21.89 -2.33 -20.98
N TYR A 7 21.34 -1.67 -19.97
CA TYR A 7 22.08 -0.81 -19.04
C TYR A 7 22.45 -1.51 -17.72
N ILE A 8 21.83 -2.65 -17.42
CA ILE A 8 22.01 -3.37 -16.15
C ILE A 8 23.16 -4.37 -16.27
N THR A 9 23.30 -5.05 -17.41
CA THR A 9 24.35 -6.07 -17.63
C THR A 9 25.78 -5.56 -17.42
N PRO A 10 26.19 -4.37 -17.94
CA PRO A 10 27.56 -3.90 -17.74
C PRO A 10 27.86 -3.42 -16.31
N LEU A 11 26.83 -3.19 -15.47
CA LEU A 11 27.02 -2.83 -14.06
C LEU A 11 27.33 -4.04 -13.17
N ILE A 12 26.96 -5.26 -13.58
CA ILE A 12 27.08 -6.47 -12.76
C ILE A 12 28.49 -7.11 -12.90
N GLU A 13 29.21 -6.81 -13.97
CA GLU A 13 30.53 -7.41 -14.26
C GLU A 13 31.71 -6.67 -13.63
N HIS A 14 31.47 -5.60 -12.86
CA HIS A 14 32.55 -4.89 -12.19
C HIS A 14 33.16 -5.78 -11.08
N PRO A 15 34.50 -5.95 -11.01
CA PRO A 15 35.14 -6.91 -10.09
C PRO A 15 34.81 -6.64 -8.61
N VAL A 16 34.64 -5.37 -8.24
CA VAL A 16 34.23 -4.93 -6.90
C VAL A 16 32.81 -5.40 -6.53
N ILE A 17 31.92 -5.54 -7.52
CA ILE A 17 30.53 -5.95 -7.31
C ILE A 17 30.45 -7.47 -7.19
N GLN A 18 31.33 -8.21 -7.87
CA GLN A 18 31.43 -9.67 -7.76
C GLN A 18 31.88 -10.12 -6.36
N ASP A 19 32.81 -9.41 -5.72
CA ASP A 19 33.23 -9.71 -4.33
C ASP A 19 32.09 -9.49 -3.33
N VAL A 20 31.26 -8.48 -3.55
CA VAL A 20 30.09 -8.19 -2.71
C VAL A 20 28.99 -9.23 -2.95
N LEU A 21 28.75 -9.61 -4.20
CA LEU A 21 27.78 -10.64 -4.56
C LEU A 21 28.19 -12.04 -4.10
N ASN A 22 29.48 -12.31 -3.93
CA ASN A 22 29.98 -13.59 -3.43
C ASN A 22 29.92 -13.76 -1.91
N ASN A 23 29.57 -12.70 -1.17
CA ASN A 23 29.36 -12.79 0.26
C ASN A 23 28.09 -13.63 0.57
N PRO A 24 28.19 -14.69 1.40
CA PRO A 24 27.05 -15.57 1.69
C PRO A 24 25.86 -14.83 2.31
N ASN A 25 26.11 -13.76 3.08
CA ASN A 25 25.05 -12.94 3.66
C ASN A 25 24.28 -12.13 2.59
N VAL A 26 24.99 -11.70 1.54
CA VAL A 26 24.40 -10.94 0.43
C VAL A 26 23.62 -11.87 -0.51
N LYS A 27 24.13 -13.08 -0.76
CA LYS A 27 23.41 -14.12 -1.53
C LYS A 27 22.09 -14.50 -0.87
N ASN A 28 22.11 -14.75 0.44
CA ASN A 28 20.91 -15.09 1.20
C ASN A 28 19.90 -13.93 1.18
N ALA A 29 20.35 -12.69 1.37
CA ALA A 29 19.49 -11.50 1.32
C ALA A 29 18.86 -11.29 -0.07
N LEU A 30 19.64 -11.46 -1.16
CA LEU A 30 19.11 -11.37 -2.53
C LEU A 30 18.10 -12.47 -2.85
N GLN A 31 18.30 -13.68 -2.31
CA GLN A 31 17.37 -14.79 -2.50
C GLN A 31 16.03 -14.52 -1.78
N THR A 32 16.05 -13.89 -0.61
CA THR A 32 14.84 -13.44 0.12
C THR A 32 14.11 -12.28 -0.58
N VAL A 33 14.85 -11.40 -1.25
CA VAL A 33 14.27 -10.30 -2.05
C VAL A 33 13.67 -10.83 -3.36
N ARG A 34 14.23 -11.87 -3.96
CA ARG A 34 13.75 -12.47 -5.21
C ARG A 34 12.44 -13.24 -5.06
N THR A 35 12.12 -13.74 -3.85
CA THR A 35 10.87 -14.48 -3.58
C THR A 35 9.70 -13.58 -3.19
N ASN A 36 9.92 -12.27 -2.97
CA ASN A 36 8.88 -11.32 -2.59
C ASN A 36 8.78 -10.18 -3.62
N GLU A 37 7.75 -10.23 -4.47
CA GLU A 37 7.55 -9.25 -5.56
C GLU A 37 7.42 -7.80 -5.05
N ASN A 38 6.95 -7.59 -3.81
CA ASN A 38 6.84 -6.27 -3.19
C ASN A 38 8.15 -5.73 -2.59
N LEU A 39 9.18 -6.57 -2.39
CA LEU A 39 10.43 -6.17 -1.73
C LEU A 39 11.51 -5.72 -2.74
N PHE A 40 11.36 -6.09 -4.01
CA PHE A 40 12.29 -5.74 -5.08
C PHE A 40 12.34 -4.23 -5.36
N VAL A 41 11.19 -3.54 -5.27
CA VAL A 41 11.07 -2.09 -5.53
C VAL A 41 11.75 -1.27 -4.43
N TYR A 42 11.64 -1.68 -3.17
CA TYR A 42 12.29 -0.98 -2.05
C TYR A 42 13.79 -1.30 -1.91
N GLY A 43 14.23 -2.50 -2.33
CA GLY A 43 15.64 -2.89 -2.28
C GLY A 43 16.54 -2.09 -3.22
N VAL A 44 16.06 -1.77 -4.44
CA VAL A 44 16.83 -1.00 -5.44
C VAL A 44 16.94 0.48 -5.06
N LEU A 45 15.91 1.05 -4.43
CA LEU A 45 15.92 2.45 -3.93
C LEU A 45 16.81 2.64 -2.68
N GLY A 46 16.89 1.63 -1.81
CA GLY A 46 17.71 1.70 -0.58
C GLY A 46 19.22 1.71 -0.86
N LEU A 47 19.69 0.95 -1.86
CA LEU A 47 21.12 0.85 -2.18
C LEU A 47 21.66 2.10 -2.89
N THR A 48 20.85 2.79 -3.69
CA THR A 48 21.25 4.05 -4.36
C THR A 48 21.28 5.23 -3.39
N GLY A 49 20.34 5.31 -2.45
CA GLY A 49 20.31 6.37 -1.43
C GLY A 49 21.52 6.35 -0.47
N ALA A 50 21.96 5.15 -0.05
CA ALA A 50 23.07 5.02 0.89
C ALA A 50 24.44 5.40 0.29
N LEU A 51 24.62 5.27 -1.03
CA LEU A 51 25.88 5.56 -1.71
C LEU A 51 26.05 7.07 -1.97
N VAL A 52 24.96 7.79 -2.26
CA VAL A 52 24.95 9.25 -2.43
C VAL A 52 25.16 9.97 -1.09
N LEU A 53 24.57 9.46 0.01
CA LEU A 53 24.71 10.09 1.33
C LEU A 53 26.14 9.98 1.89
N LYS A 54 26.90 8.95 1.50
CA LYS A 54 28.30 8.77 1.93
C LYS A 54 29.29 9.67 1.17
N GLN A 55 28.94 10.13 -0.03
CA GLN A 55 29.76 11.11 -0.78
C GLN A 55 29.51 12.56 -0.33
N ALA A 56 28.32 12.88 0.17
CA ALA A 56 27.95 14.24 0.61
C ALA A 56 28.50 14.64 2.00
N LEU A 57 29.01 13.68 2.78
CA LEU A 57 29.43 13.88 4.18
C LEU A 57 30.91 13.53 4.41
N SER A 58 31.80 13.98 3.54
CA SER A 58 33.25 13.90 3.77
C SER A 58 33.77 15.13 4.52
N PRO A 59 34.13 15.04 5.83
CA PRO A 59 34.88 16.09 6.50
C PRO A 59 36.38 16.00 6.16
N THR A 60 36.98 17.17 6.01
CA THR A 60 38.39 17.41 5.76
C THR A 60 39.29 16.91 6.90
N LYS A 61 40.51 16.50 6.51
CA LYS A 61 41.56 15.83 7.29
C LYS A 61 41.84 16.48 8.65
N THR A 62 41.91 15.68 9.72
CA THR A 62 42.86 15.91 10.83
C THR A 62 43.16 14.65 11.65
N LYS A 63 44.48 14.44 11.84
CA LYS A 63 45.25 13.73 12.89
C LYS A 63 44.74 12.43 13.54
N LYS A 64 45.59 11.40 13.39
CA LYS A 64 45.66 10.12 14.10
C LYS A 64 45.53 10.29 15.62
N THR A 65 44.56 9.61 16.23
CA THR A 65 44.62 9.16 17.62
C THR A 65 44.22 7.68 17.70
N LYS A 66 45.05 6.90 18.38
CA LYS A 66 44.83 5.48 18.71
C LYS A 66 43.56 5.37 19.56
N LYS A 67 42.57 4.56 19.15
CA LYS A 67 41.47 4.15 20.03
C LYS A 67 41.25 2.64 19.96
N SER A 68 41.34 2.06 21.15
CA SER A 68 40.92 0.74 21.61
C SER A 68 39.75 0.13 20.83
N GLY A 69 39.90 -1.15 20.47
CA GLY A 69 38.85 -1.98 19.88
C GLY A 69 37.60 -2.00 20.76
N LYS A 70 36.56 -1.29 20.32
CA LYS A 70 35.22 -1.35 20.90
C LYS A 70 34.53 -2.55 20.28
N LYS A 71 34.45 -3.66 21.02
CA LYS A 71 33.65 -4.84 20.68
C LYS A 71 32.23 -4.39 20.36
N THR A 72 31.78 -4.66 19.15
CA THR A 72 30.39 -4.50 18.72
C THR A 72 29.53 -5.35 19.65
N LYS A 73 28.71 -4.68 20.47
CA LYS A 73 27.71 -5.30 21.33
C LYS A 73 26.71 -6.00 20.40
N LYS A 74 26.76 -7.33 20.33
CA LYS A 74 25.72 -8.14 19.68
C LYS A 74 24.38 -7.69 20.24
N GLN A 75 23.53 -7.13 19.40
CA GLN A 75 22.14 -6.82 19.76
C GLN A 75 21.50 -8.16 20.10
N GLN A 76 21.01 -8.29 21.33
CA GLN A 76 20.24 -9.47 21.72
C GLN A 76 18.92 -9.48 20.95
N PRO A 77 18.40 -10.64 20.54
CA PRO A 77 17.10 -10.72 19.89
C PRO A 77 16.05 -10.13 20.85
N VAL A 78 15.28 -9.15 20.37
CA VAL A 78 14.13 -8.62 21.11
C VAL A 78 13.15 -9.77 21.26
N VAL A 79 12.95 -10.23 22.48
CA VAL A 79 11.88 -11.18 22.82
C VAL A 79 10.57 -10.42 22.65
N VAL A 80 9.94 -10.56 21.50
CA VAL A 80 8.65 -9.90 21.25
C VAL A 80 7.57 -10.73 21.92
N ASN A 81 6.84 -10.12 22.87
CA ASN A 81 5.71 -10.77 23.51
C ASN A 81 4.62 -11.02 22.45
N PRO A 82 4.17 -12.27 22.21
CA PRO A 82 3.16 -12.56 21.19
C PRO A 82 1.88 -11.74 21.33
N GLN A 83 1.47 -11.43 22.56
CA GLN A 83 0.29 -10.60 22.81
C GLN A 83 0.47 -9.14 22.36
N GLU A 84 1.69 -8.60 22.53
CA GLU A 84 2.02 -7.25 22.05
C GLU A 84 2.04 -7.19 20.52
N VAL A 85 2.49 -8.27 19.87
CA VAL A 85 2.40 -8.40 18.40
C VAL A 85 0.94 -8.33 17.95
N SER A 86 0.08 -9.16 18.54
CA SER A 86 -1.35 -9.19 18.21
C SER A 86 -2.03 -7.85 18.43
N LYS A 87 -1.74 -7.19 19.56
CA LYS A 87 -2.23 -5.85 19.86
C LYS A 87 -1.81 -4.86 18.77
N THR A 88 -0.52 -4.82 18.48
CA THR A 88 0.06 -3.91 17.49
C THR A 88 -0.53 -4.16 16.11
N GLN A 89 -0.77 -5.42 15.73
CA GLN A 89 -1.41 -5.78 14.47
C GLN A 89 -2.85 -5.27 14.38
N ILE A 90 -3.67 -5.46 15.43
CA ILE A 90 -5.04 -4.94 15.48
C ILE A 90 -5.02 -3.41 15.36
N GLU A 91 -4.15 -2.74 16.11
CA GLU A 91 -4.02 -1.28 16.10
C GLU A 91 -3.56 -0.76 14.73
N GLN A 92 -2.59 -1.42 14.09
CA GLN A 92 -2.13 -1.06 12.74
C GLN A 92 -3.24 -1.21 11.70
N ILE A 93 -4.01 -2.30 11.75
CA ILE A 93 -5.13 -2.50 10.83
C ILE A 93 -6.19 -1.43 11.04
N LEU A 94 -6.50 -1.10 12.30
CA LEU A 94 -7.48 -0.06 12.62
C LEU A 94 -6.98 1.34 12.23
N ALA A 95 -5.68 1.62 12.39
CA ALA A 95 -5.08 2.87 11.96
C ALA A 95 -5.11 3.03 10.43
N ASP A 96 -4.78 1.97 9.69
CA ASP A 96 -4.88 1.92 8.22
C ASP A 96 -6.33 2.17 7.77
N PHE A 97 -7.29 1.48 8.41
CA PHE A 97 -8.72 1.68 8.19
C PHE A 97 -9.14 3.15 8.36
N ASN A 98 -8.84 3.74 9.52
CA ASN A 98 -9.26 5.10 9.86
C ASN A 98 -8.55 6.18 9.02
N THR A 99 -7.30 5.93 8.62
CA THR A 99 -6.49 6.94 7.90
C THR A 99 -6.76 6.91 6.41
N ASN A 100 -6.82 5.71 5.81
CA ASN A 100 -6.83 5.57 4.36
C ASN A 100 -8.23 5.31 3.79
N TYR A 101 -9.11 4.64 4.54
CA TYR A 101 -10.39 4.18 4.00
C TYR A 101 -11.57 5.02 4.47
N VAL A 102 -11.69 5.30 5.78
CA VAL A 102 -12.79 6.10 6.34
C VAL A 102 -13.00 7.43 5.58
N PRO A 103 -12.01 8.33 5.46
CA PRO A 103 -12.24 9.61 4.79
C PRO A 103 -12.56 9.45 3.29
N ALA A 104 -11.95 8.48 2.63
CA ALA A 104 -12.18 8.21 1.21
C ALA A 104 -13.58 7.64 0.95
N ILE A 105 -14.09 6.80 1.86
CA ILE A 105 -15.45 6.27 1.82
C ILE A 105 -16.44 7.39 2.10
N ASP A 106 -16.22 8.21 3.13
CA ASP A 106 -17.11 9.33 3.46
C ASP A 106 -17.24 10.31 2.30
N GLU A 107 -16.11 10.68 1.67
CA GLU A 107 -16.12 11.52 0.48
C GLU A 107 -16.90 10.87 -0.67
N TYR A 108 -16.70 9.58 -0.91
CA TYR A 108 -17.42 8.81 -1.93
C TYR A 108 -18.94 8.77 -1.66
N LEU A 109 -19.35 8.55 -0.41
CA LEU A 109 -20.76 8.52 -0.03
C LEU A 109 -21.42 9.89 -0.18
N GLU A 110 -20.72 10.98 0.17
CA GLU A 110 -21.23 12.33 -0.07
C GLU A 110 -21.38 12.64 -1.57
N GLN A 111 -20.42 12.23 -2.41
CA GLN A 111 -20.53 12.34 -3.87
C GLN A 111 -21.78 11.61 -4.39
N LEU A 112 -22.05 10.39 -3.90
CA LEU A 112 -23.25 9.64 -4.26
C LEU A 112 -24.54 10.36 -3.85
N LYS A 113 -24.60 10.90 -2.63
CA LYS A 113 -25.77 11.67 -2.15
C LYS A 113 -26.03 12.89 -3.02
N VAL A 114 -24.98 13.62 -3.41
CA VAL A 114 -25.11 14.79 -4.30
C VAL A 114 -25.67 14.38 -5.67
N LEU A 115 -25.18 13.28 -6.24
CA LEU A 115 -25.67 12.78 -7.53
C LEU A 115 -27.12 12.30 -7.47
N LEU A 116 -27.54 11.74 -6.33
CA LEU A 116 -28.93 11.32 -6.10
C LEU A 116 -29.87 12.51 -5.84
N ALA A 117 -29.38 13.58 -5.22
CA ALA A 117 -30.14 14.79 -4.92
C ALA A 117 -30.21 15.78 -6.09
N ALA A 118 -29.30 15.70 -7.06
CA ALA A 118 -29.29 16.60 -8.20
C ALA A 118 -30.54 16.40 -9.08
N PRO A 119 -31.31 17.46 -9.40
CA PRO A 119 -32.37 17.36 -10.39
C PRO A 119 -31.75 16.99 -11.75
N GLU A 120 -32.32 15.97 -12.40
CA GLU A 120 -31.86 15.42 -13.68
C GLU A 120 -31.45 16.53 -14.67
N PRO A 121 -30.24 16.49 -15.26
CA PRO A 121 -29.87 17.47 -16.28
C PRO A 121 -30.80 17.30 -17.48
N SER A 122 -31.65 18.30 -17.68
CA SER A 122 -32.55 18.42 -18.82
C SER A 122 -31.79 18.15 -20.13
N LYS A 123 -32.31 17.23 -20.95
CA LYS A 123 -31.83 16.91 -22.29
C LYS A 123 -31.76 18.18 -23.16
N LYS A 124 -30.61 18.85 -23.22
CA LYS A 124 -30.34 19.82 -24.29
C LYS A 124 -29.95 19.06 -25.55
N LYS A 125 -30.92 18.87 -26.45
CA LYS A 125 -30.70 18.54 -27.87
C LYS A 125 -29.76 19.59 -28.48
N GLY A 126 -28.61 19.15 -29.00
CA GLY A 126 -27.66 20.05 -29.67
C GLY A 126 -26.65 19.32 -30.56
N LYS A 127 -27.04 19.14 -31.83
CA LYS A 127 -26.23 19.02 -33.06
C LYS A 127 -24.82 18.38 -33.03
N LYS A 128 -24.73 17.28 -33.81
CA LYS A 128 -23.57 16.70 -34.51
C LYS A 128 -22.54 17.75 -34.98
N LYS A 129 -21.23 17.51 -34.74
CA LYS A 129 -20.12 17.70 -35.70
C LYS A 129 -18.80 17.05 -35.23
N THR A 130 -18.36 16.07 -36.02
CA THR A 130 -16.99 15.62 -36.37
C THR A 130 -15.76 16.10 -35.56
N ALA A 131 -14.99 15.16 -35.02
CA ALA A 131 -13.56 14.95 -35.34
C ALA A 131 -12.99 13.75 -34.54
N LYS A 132 -12.41 12.80 -35.27
CA LYS A 132 -11.77 11.57 -34.77
C LYS A 132 -10.40 11.93 -34.19
N LYS A 133 -10.27 11.95 -32.87
CA LYS A 133 -8.99 11.96 -32.15
C LYS A 133 -9.09 10.86 -31.10
N GLN A 134 -8.15 9.90 -31.14
CA GLN A 134 -8.14 8.73 -30.27
C GLN A 134 -8.12 9.20 -28.81
N ALA A 135 -9.24 9.01 -28.12
CA ALA A 135 -9.36 9.28 -26.70
C ALA A 135 -8.75 8.08 -25.93
N PRO A 136 -7.99 8.30 -24.85
CA PRO A 136 -7.74 7.24 -23.87
C PRO A 136 -9.10 6.61 -23.46
N PRO A 137 -9.16 5.31 -23.16
CA PRO A 137 -10.43 4.61 -22.98
C PRO A 137 -11.29 5.37 -21.97
N GLN A 138 -12.39 5.92 -22.46
CA GLN A 138 -13.29 6.75 -21.66
C GLN A 138 -14.06 5.83 -20.73
N VAL A 139 -13.50 5.55 -19.55
CA VAL A 139 -14.22 4.93 -18.46
C VAL A 139 -15.41 5.84 -18.15
N SER A 140 -16.61 5.36 -18.40
CA SER A 140 -17.84 6.12 -18.17
C SER A 140 -17.89 6.49 -16.69
N TYR A 141 -18.26 7.73 -16.33
CA TYR A 141 -18.32 8.17 -14.92
C TYR A 141 -19.14 7.21 -14.03
N LYS A 142 -20.09 6.48 -14.63
CA LYS A 142 -20.86 5.39 -14.00
C LYS A 142 -20.01 4.17 -13.66
N GLU A 143 -19.19 3.71 -14.61
CA GLU A 143 -18.24 2.61 -14.37
C GLU A 143 -17.23 3.01 -13.28
N LYS A 144 -16.88 4.30 -13.20
CA LYS A 144 -16.03 4.82 -12.11
C LYS A 144 -16.69 4.66 -10.73
N LEU A 145 -18.00 4.94 -10.61
CA LEU A 145 -18.72 4.80 -9.34
C LEU A 145 -18.83 3.34 -8.89
N GLU A 146 -19.13 2.43 -9.82
CA GLU A 146 -19.20 1.00 -9.55
C GLU A 146 -17.82 0.43 -9.20
N TYR A 147 -16.79 0.84 -9.95
CA TYR A 147 -15.40 0.48 -9.64
C TYR A 147 -14.99 0.94 -8.25
N GLN A 148 -15.33 2.17 -7.85
CA GLN A 148 -15.03 2.69 -6.51
C GLN A 148 -15.75 1.89 -5.41
N TYR A 149 -17.04 1.55 -5.61
CA TYR A 149 -17.76 0.69 -4.67
C TYR A 149 -17.08 -0.67 -4.51
N LEU A 150 -16.78 -1.36 -5.62
CA LEU A 150 -16.12 -2.66 -5.60
C LEU A 150 -14.75 -2.58 -4.94
N TYR A 151 -13.98 -1.53 -5.24
CA TYR A 151 -12.67 -1.27 -4.65
C TYR A 151 -12.76 -1.13 -3.13
N PHE A 152 -13.65 -0.28 -2.61
CA PHE A 152 -13.79 -0.11 -1.17
C PHE A 152 -14.29 -1.39 -0.50
N ASN A 153 -15.30 -2.03 -1.07
CA ASN A 153 -15.84 -3.29 -0.56
C ASN A 153 -14.75 -4.36 -0.43
N GLU A 154 -13.97 -4.59 -1.50
CA GLU A 154 -12.85 -5.54 -1.46
C GLU A 154 -11.81 -5.21 -0.39
N ASN A 155 -11.42 -3.95 -0.26
CA ASN A 155 -10.38 -3.57 0.69
C ASN A 155 -10.86 -3.70 2.13
N LEU A 156 -12.10 -3.34 2.43
CA LEU A 156 -12.69 -3.56 3.75
C LEU A 156 -12.79 -5.05 4.09
N LEU A 157 -13.16 -5.91 3.12
CA LEU A 157 -13.14 -7.36 3.30
C LEU A 157 -11.72 -7.89 3.56
N LYS A 158 -10.70 -7.37 2.85
CA LYS A 158 -9.29 -7.73 3.10
C LYS A 158 -8.85 -7.35 4.52
N LEU A 159 -9.27 -6.19 5.03
CA LEU A 159 -8.99 -5.79 6.41
C LEU A 159 -9.67 -6.71 7.44
N LEU A 160 -10.91 -7.16 7.17
CA LEU A 160 -11.58 -8.15 8.00
C LEU A 160 -10.84 -9.48 8.04
N MET A 161 -10.41 -10.00 6.89
CA MET A 161 -9.61 -11.24 6.85
C MET A 161 -8.30 -11.10 7.65
N LYS A 162 -7.63 -9.95 7.56
CA LYS A 162 -6.43 -9.67 8.34
C LYS A 162 -6.73 -9.68 9.84
N LEU A 163 -7.82 -9.03 10.28
CA LEU A 163 -8.22 -9.03 11.69
C LEU A 163 -8.54 -10.44 12.18
N ASP A 164 -9.29 -11.23 11.42
CA ASP A 164 -9.65 -12.60 11.79
C ASP A 164 -8.43 -13.51 11.91
N SER A 165 -7.38 -13.24 11.13
CA SER A 165 -6.11 -13.98 11.19
C SER A 165 -5.25 -13.67 12.43
N VAL A 166 -5.54 -12.60 13.17
CA VAL A 166 -4.76 -12.23 14.36
C VAL A 166 -5.00 -13.22 15.50
N GLU A 167 -3.93 -13.86 15.96
CA GLU A 167 -3.93 -14.78 17.10
C GLU A 167 -4.13 -14.02 18.42
N ILE A 168 -5.02 -14.51 19.27
CA ILE A 168 -5.48 -13.80 20.48
C ILE A 168 -5.07 -14.48 21.79
N HIS A 169 -4.35 -15.62 21.73
CA HIS A 169 -3.76 -16.35 22.87
C HIS A 169 -4.56 -16.28 24.19
N GLU A 170 -5.87 -16.56 24.13
CA GLU A 170 -6.81 -16.53 25.26
C GLU A 170 -7.00 -15.19 25.99
N ASN A 171 -6.37 -14.10 25.52
CA ASN A 171 -6.49 -12.77 26.09
C ASN A 171 -7.86 -12.15 25.75
N GLN A 172 -8.65 -11.85 26.79
CA GLN A 172 -10.00 -11.29 26.66
C GLN A 172 -10.00 -9.85 26.14
N ASP A 173 -9.01 -9.05 26.51
CA ASP A 173 -8.91 -7.66 26.06
C ASP A 173 -8.61 -7.61 24.55
N LEU A 174 -7.71 -8.47 24.06
CA LEU A 174 -7.42 -8.60 22.63
C LEU A 174 -8.63 -9.12 21.84
N ARG A 175 -9.40 -10.07 22.42
CA ARG A 175 -10.67 -10.52 21.84
C ARG A 175 -11.66 -9.37 21.69
N LEU A 176 -11.79 -8.54 22.73
CA LEU A 176 -12.69 -7.40 22.72
C LEU A 176 -12.25 -6.33 21.72
N GLN A 177 -10.97 -5.98 21.70
CA GLN A 177 -10.39 -5.03 20.75
C GLN A 177 -10.59 -5.49 19.30
N ARG A 178 -10.27 -6.74 18.99
CA ARG A 178 -10.50 -7.33 17.66
C ARG A 178 -11.98 -7.26 17.28
N LYS A 179 -12.89 -7.60 18.20
CA LYS A 179 -14.34 -7.53 17.99
C LYS A 179 -14.82 -6.10 17.73
N GLN A 180 -14.27 -5.11 18.43
CA GLN A 180 -14.58 -3.70 18.20
C GLN A 180 -14.11 -3.24 16.82
N ALA A 181 -12.89 -3.59 16.42
CA ALA A 181 -12.35 -3.28 15.10
C ALA A 181 -13.19 -3.92 13.96
N ILE A 182 -13.55 -5.20 14.10
CA ILE A 182 -14.43 -5.90 13.15
C ILE A 182 -15.77 -5.18 13.02
N LYS A 183 -16.40 -4.81 14.16
CA LYS A 183 -17.69 -4.11 14.15
C LYS A 183 -17.60 -2.74 13.46
N ALA A 184 -16.50 -2.01 13.65
CA ALA A 184 -16.29 -0.72 13.01
C ALA A 184 -16.26 -0.87 11.48
N ILE A 185 -15.42 -1.79 10.97
CA ILE A 185 -15.31 -2.05 9.52
C ILE A 185 -16.63 -2.57 8.94
N GLN A 186 -17.30 -3.49 9.64
CA GLN A 186 -18.63 -3.99 9.24
C GLN A 186 -19.68 -2.87 9.20
N GLY A 187 -19.57 -1.85 10.06
CA GLY A 187 -20.43 -0.68 10.02
C GLY A 187 -20.33 0.06 8.68
N TYR A 188 -19.11 0.30 8.21
CA TYR A 188 -18.87 0.96 6.92
C TYR A 188 -19.24 0.09 5.73
N LEU A 189 -19.00 -1.23 5.79
CA LEU A 189 -19.50 -2.16 4.76
C LEU A 189 -21.02 -2.09 4.63
N LYS A 190 -21.75 -2.12 5.75
CA LYS A 190 -23.22 -1.98 5.74
C LYS A 190 -23.68 -0.64 5.18
N GLN A 191 -22.97 0.44 5.50
CA GLN A 191 -23.25 1.76 4.93
C GLN A 191 -23.04 1.73 3.41
N LEU A 192 -21.91 1.25 2.91
CA LEU A 192 -21.66 1.09 1.48
C LEU A 192 -22.74 0.23 0.79
N ASP A 193 -23.10 -0.90 1.39
CA ASP A 193 -24.13 -1.79 0.84
C ASP A 193 -25.51 -1.14 0.80
N SER A 194 -25.82 -0.22 1.72
CA SER A 194 -27.08 0.53 1.69
C SER A 194 -27.21 1.42 0.45
N PHE A 195 -26.10 1.89 -0.11
CA PHE A 195 -26.06 2.69 -1.34
C PHE A 195 -25.91 1.83 -2.61
N LYS A 196 -25.60 0.54 -2.50
CA LYS A 196 -25.53 -0.39 -3.63
C LYS A 196 -26.73 -0.31 -4.59
N PRO A 197 -28.00 -0.34 -4.14
CA PRO A 197 -29.13 -0.26 -5.06
C PRO A 197 -29.16 1.08 -5.82
N ASP A 198 -28.69 2.15 -5.22
CA ASP A 198 -28.67 3.47 -5.86
C ASP A 198 -27.52 3.59 -6.85
N ILE A 199 -26.36 3.01 -6.54
CA ILE A 199 -25.26 2.84 -7.50
C ILE A 199 -25.75 2.03 -8.71
N ASP A 200 -26.39 0.89 -8.48
CA ASP A 200 -26.95 0.04 -9.54
C ASP A 200 -27.99 0.82 -10.40
N LYS A 201 -28.80 1.69 -9.81
CA LYS A 201 -29.74 2.56 -10.56
C LYS A 201 -28.99 3.58 -11.43
N LEU A 202 -27.96 4.21 -10.88
CA LEU A 202 -27.14 5.20 -11.59
C LEU A 202 -26.37 4.56 -12.75
N THR A 203 -25.90 3.32 -12.59
CA THR A 203 -25.18 2.59 -13.64
C THR A 203 -26.12 1.96 -14.68
N LYS A 204 -27.22 1.33 -14.27
CA LYS A 204 -28.16 0.63 -15.18
C LYS A 204 -29.14 1.53 -15.92
N LYS A 205 -29.45 2.76 -15.45
CA LYS A 205 -30.22 3.73 -16.25
C LYS A 205 -29.38 4.18 -17.44
N GLY A 206 -29.37 3.39 -18.51
CA GLY A 206 -28.94 3.83 -19.83
C GLY A 206 -29.88 4.93 -20.32
N TYR A 207 -29.30 6.09 -20.63
CA TYR A 207 -29.93 7.12 -21.47
C TYR A 207 -29.52 6.88 -22.92
#